data_AF-A0ABD5RR94-F1
#
_entry.id   AF-A0ABD5RR94-F1
#
_cell.length_a   1.000
_cell.length_b   1.000
_cell.length_c   1.000
_cell.angle_alpha   90.00
_cell.angle_beta   90.00
_cell.angle_gamma   90.00
#
_symmetry.space_group_name_H-M   'P 1'
#
loop_
_entity.id
_entity.type
_entity.pdbx_description
1 polymer ?
#
loop_
_entity_poly.entity_id
_entity_poly.type
_entity_poly.pdbx_seq_one_letter_code
_entity_poly.pdbx_strand_id
1 'polypeptide(L)' 'MAFDEDDRVVLHDQHSDYDGETGTITQKVETMFGDATYTVSFEDGQEQGLSEDMLEAADGDTDSDSDGDSDTDEE' A
#
# COMPACT_ATOMS: atom_id res chain seq x y z
N MET A 1 -4.19 -0.04 7.14
CA MET A 1 -4.54 1.33 6.70
C MET A 1 -5.02 1.13 5.28
N ALA A 2 -6.25 1.52 4.95
CA ALA A 2 -6.76 1.31 3.60
C ALA A 2 -6.17 2.35 2.65
N PHE A 3 -5.71 1.91 1.49
CA PHE A 3 -5.24 2.79 0.44
C PHE A 3 -6.42 3.38 -0.35
N ASP A 4 -6.21 4.51 -1.00
CA ASP A 4 -7.19 5.18 -1.84
C ASP A 4 -6.75 5.24 -3.31
N GLU A 5 -7.67 5.65 -4.17
CA GLU A 5 -7.34 5.92 -5.58
C GLU A 5 -6.28 7.04 -5.67
N ASP A 6 -5.33 6.90 -6.59
CA ASP A 6 -4.11 7.71 -6.76
C ASP A 6 -2.97 7.47 -5.73
N ASP A 7 -3.13 6.58 -4.75
CA ASP A 7 -2.03 6.26 -3.82
C ASP A 7 -0.92 5.46 -4.49
N ARG A 8 0.33 5.74 -4.08
CA ARG A 8 1.51 4.98 -4.52
C ARG A 8 1.80 3.84 -3.56
N VAL A 9 1.92 2.64 -4.13
CA VAL A 9 2.14 1.42 -3.38
C VAL A 9 3.19 0.54 -4.05
N VAL A 10 3.95 -0.18 -3.24
CA VAL A 10 4.86 -1.23 -3.67
C VAL A 10 4.11 -2.56 -3.60
N LEU A 11 4.08 -3.29 -4.70
CA LEU A 11 3.50 -4.64 -4.71
C LEU A 11 4.49 -5.64 -4.12
N HIS A 12 4.02 -6.45 -3.17
CA HIS A 12 4.72 -7.59 -2.62
C HIS A 12 3.95 -8.87 -2.93
N ASP A 13 4.20 -9.44 -4.10
CA ASP A 13 3.70 -10.75 -4.49
C ASP A 13 4.74 -11.51 -5.31
N GLN A 14 5.36 -12.51 -4.67
CA GLN A 14 6.32 -13.44 -5.27
C GLN A 14 5.77 -14.25 -6.46
N HIS A 15 4.45 -14.24 -6.71
CA HIS A 15 3.83 -14.83 -7.90
C HIS A 15 3.61 -13.83 -9.04
N SER A 16 3.74 -12.54 -8.78
CA SER A 16 3.58 -11.47 -9.73
C SER A 16 4.91 -11.13 -10.41
N ASP A 17 4.83 -10.67 -11.66
CA ASP A 17 5.98 -10.14 -12.38
C ASP A 17 6.37 -8.72 -11.89
N TYR A 18 5.49 -8.05 -11.14
CA TYR A 18 5.67 -6.69 -10.62
C TYR A 18 6.09 -6.66 -9.13
N ASP A 19 6.59 -7.78 -8.60
CA ASP A 19 7.07 -7.87 -7.21
C ASP A 19 8.21 -6.87 -6.93
N GLY A 20 8.01 -6.04 -5.92
CA GLY A 20 8.92 -4.96 -5.55
C GLY A 20 8.83 -3.71 -6.45
N GLU A 21 7.92 -3.68 -7.42
CA GLU A 21 7.68 -2.47 -8.22
C GLU A 21 6.69 -1.52 -7.54
N THR A 22 6.92 -0.21 -7.75
CA THR A 22 5.99 0.83 -7.29
C THR A 22 4.96 1.11 -8.38
N GLY A 23 3.69 0.97 -8.03
CA GLY A 23 2.57 1.34 -8.89
C GLY A 23 1.64 2.35 -8.22
N THR A 24 0.61 2.74 -8.95
CA THR A 24 -0.42 3.68 -8.47
C THR A 24 -1.78 3.00 -8.45
N ILE A 25 -2.52 3.15 -7.36
CA ILE A 25 -3.88 2.60 -7.26
C ILE A 25 -4.79 3.39 -8.19
N THR A 26 -5.46 2.68 -9.08
CA THR A 26 -6.40 3.28 -10.04
C THR A 26 -7.85 2.91 -9.75
N GLN A 27 -8.07 1.92 -8.89
CA GLN A 27 -9.39 1.48 -8.49
C GLN A 27 -9.34 0.73 -7.16
N LYS A 28 -10.31 1.00 -6.29
CA LYS A 28 -10.58 0.28 -5.04
C LYS A 28 -11.97 -0.34 -5.10
N VAL A 29 -12.05 -1.64 -4.84
CA VAL A 29 -13.30 -2.39 -4.79
C VAL A 29 -13.47 -2.98 -3.40
N GLU A 30 -14.31 -2.35 -2.59
CA GLU A 30 -14.67 -2.88 -1.28
C GLU A 30 -15.81 -3.88 -1.42
N THR A 31 -15.61 -5.09 -0.91
CA THR A 31 -16.70 -6.07 -0.79
C THR A 31 -17.56 -5.74 0.43
N MET A 32 -18.85 -6.13 0.39
CA MET A 32 -19.77 -5.94 1.52
C MET A 32 -19.37 -6.71 2.80
N PHE A 33 -18.30 -7.50 2.74
CA PHE A 33 -17.74 -8.27 3.85
C PHE A 33 -16.51 -7.61 4.50
N GLY A 34 -16.02 -6.49 3.93
CA GLY A 34 -14.85 -5.77 4.45
C GLY A 34 -13.53 -6.15 3.79
N ASP A 35 -13.52 -7.12 2.88
CA ASP A 35 -12.34 -7.37 2.04
C ASP A 35 -12.30 -6.32 0.92
N ALA A 36 -11.26 -5.49 0.90
CA ALA A 36 -11.00 -4.54 -0.17
C ALA A 36 -9.98 -5.14 -1.15
N THR A 37 -10.29 -5.09 -2.44
CA THR A 37 -9.34 -5.38 -3.51
C THR A 37 -8.98 -4.12 -4.27
N TYR A 38 -7.73 -4.04 -4.67
CA TYR A 38 -7.14 -2.88 -5.31
C TYR A 38 -6.67 -3.24 -6.73
N THR A 39 -6.66 -2.24 -7.59
CA THR A 39 -6.06 -2.30 -8.92
C THR A 39 -4.91 -1.33 -8.98
N VAL A 40 -3.70 -1.83 -9.21
CA VAL A 40 -2.48 -1.04 -9.28
C VAL A 40 -2.01 -0.99 -10.73
N SER A 41 -1.77 0.22 -11.24
CA SER A 41 -1.16 0.45 -12.55
C SER A 41 0.33 0.72 -12.40
N PHE A 42 1.11 0.07 -13.25
CA PHE A 42 2.57 0.19 -13.38
C PHE A 42 2.93 0.77 -14.76
N GLU A 43 4.22 0.99 -15.03
CA GLU A 43 4.69 1.50 -16.34
C GLU A 43 4.45 0.51 -17.49
N ASP A 44 4.61 -0.79 -17.23
CA ASP A 44 4.47 -1.84 -18.24
C ASP A 44 3.10 -2.54 -18.24
N GLY A 45 2.19 -2.19 -17.30
CA GLY A 45 0.90 -2.87 -17.19
C GLY A 45 0.07 -2.47 -15.98
N GLN A 46 -0.87 -3.35 -15.61
CA GLN A 46 -1.71 -3.19 -14.42
C GLN A 46 -2.01 -4.56 -13.81
N GLU A 47 -2.14 -4.61 -12.48
CA GLU A 47 -2.52 -5.77 -11.69
C GLU A 47 -3.84 -5.51 -10.97
N GLN A 48 -4.74 -6.50 -10.97
CA GLN A 48 -6.06 -6.42 -10.36
C GLN A 48 -6.27 -7.53 -9.34
N GLY A 49 -7.07 -7.24 -8.32
CA GLY A 49 -7.40 -8.23 -7.28
C GLY A 49 -6.34 -8.32 -6.19
N LEU A 50 -5.55 -7.26 -6.03
CA LEU A 50 -4.53 -7.15 -4.99
C LEU A 50 -5.22 -6.85 -3.66
N SER A 51 -4.80 -7.52 -2.59
CA SER A 51 -5.27 -7.25 -1.23
C SER A 51 -4.41 -6.17 -0.58
N GLU A 52 -4.93 -5.51 0.45
CA GLU A 52 -4.14 -4.57 1.27
C GLU A 52 -2.85 -5.21 1.79
N ASP A 53 -2.88 -6.50 2.18
CA ASP A 53 -1.72 -7.23 2.71
C ASP A 53 -0.58 -7.43 1.69
N MET A 54 -0.88 -7.33 0.39
CA MET A 54 0.11 -7.44 -0.68
C MET A 54 0.70 -6.07 -1.07
N LEU A 55 0.17 -4.98 -0.50
CA LEU A 55 0.55 -3.62 -0.86
C LEU A 55 1.24 -2.95 0.31
N GLU A 56 2.42 -2.39 0.06
CA GLU A 56 3.12 -1.55 1.03
C GLU A 56 3.05 -0.09 0.56
N ALA A 57 2.87 0.86 1.48
CA ALA A 57 2.89 2.28 1.13
C ALA A 57 4.29 2.65 0.60
N ALA A 58 4.36 3.22 -0.60
CA ALA A 58 5.63 3.67 -1.14
C ALA A 58 6.12 4.89 -0.34
N ASP A 59 7.37 4.82 0.15
CA ASP A 59 8.04 5.83 0.97
C ASP A 59 7.81 7.25 0.42
N GLY A 60 6.92 8.01 1.07
CA GLY A 60 6.46 9.32 0.62
C GLY A 60 5.07 9.73 1.13
N ASP A 61 4.19 8.78 1.43
CA ASP A 61 2.80 9.07 1.88
C ASP A 61 2.45 8.56 3.29
N THR A 62 3.32 7.74 3.90
CA THR A 62 3.18 7.43 5.33
C THR A 62 3.76 8.59 6.13
N ASP A 63 2.87 9.49 6.54
CA ASP A 63 3.06 10.37 7.68
C ASP A 63 3.85 9.59 8.75
N SER A 64 4.98 10.15 9.16
CA SER A 64 5.80 9.60 10.22
C SER A 64 4.97 9.39 11.49
N ASP A 65 4.42 8.19 11.68
CA ASP A 65 4.32 7.60 13.02
C ASP A 65 5.74 7.14 13.41
N SER A 66 6.66 8.11 13.40
CA SER A 66 7.75 8.12 14.35
C SER A 66 7.07 8.45 15.67
N ASP A 67 6.52 7.43 16.33
CA ASP A 67 6.34 7.41 17.78
C ASP A 67 7.74 7.44 18.42
N GLY A 68 8.42 8.58 18.23
CA GLY A 68 9.52 9.03 19.03
C GLY A 68 8.96 9.57 20.34
N ASP A 69 8.31 8.71 21.13
CA ASP A 69 8.16 8.99 22.56
C ASP A 69 9.47 8.61 23.24
N SER A 70 10.49 9.41 22.94
CA SER A 70 11.70 9.48 23.73
C SER A 70 11.44 10.44 24.89
N ASP A 71 10.70 10.00 25.91
CA ASP A 71 10.75 10.64 27.22
C ASP A 71 11.74 9.86 28.11
N THR A 72 13.02 10.20 27.91
CA THR A 72 14.05 10.10 28.95
C THR A 72 14.12 11.47 29.63
N ASP A 73 13.67 11.58 30.87
CA ASP A 73 14.12 12.55 31.89
C ASP A 73 13.47 12.12 33.23
N GLU A 74 14.19 11.35 34.07
CA GLU A 74 14.94 11.84 35.24
C GLU A 74 14.04 12.36 36.40
N GLU A 75 14.37 11.88 37.61
CA GLU A 75 13.84 12.19 38.97
C GLU A 75 12.77 11.26 39.59
#